data_AF-A0A934WUM5-F1
#
_entry.id   AF-A0A934WUM5-F1
#
_cell.length_a   1.000
_cell.length_b   1.000
_cell.length_c   1.000
_cell.angle_alpha   90.00
_cell.angle_beta   90.00
_cell.angle_gamma   90.00
#
_symmetry.space_group_name_H-M   'P 1'
#
loop_
_entity.id
_entity.type
_entity.pdbx_description
1 polymer ?
#
loop_
_entity_poly.entity_id
_entity_poly.type
_entity_poly.pdbx_seq_one_letter_code
_entity_poly.pdbx_strand_id
1 'polypeptide(L)'
;MSAARAICKQLFGAKYERIVRSLLVSVILFFSLFGAGVRITIAPFILYLTATAFSAGIMWQTIGSNRHAETFMGLFMLPFPRNGLTLSYVLSFAAYTLITKSFFVLALLFAVGGWNVAQMVTALLCAVNGCLLAAAWYSMPICKKWPLVAIWTSGIAAAIFLAPGALVMAVACTVSIVIAFILLTRTDAYVFYRSGHTRQVVKHKSGTASVFVYLLRYLTSNTNYLLNTIALCAFACVLPFILGQLNGFNNMPMGFAVLSLNTPICTLISGDPDTEQGLRAMPGQVMRFCTQYCLFIFCANSMISGIYLICWQFRNGGVGYIELLTAVLFALQSSILSVALEWLRPLRRWKVETDLWHHPRKYLVPAVMMLIAGVISLYPIAVWVWLGAMIVEVSGFAFLKNTREINKEM
;
A
#
# COMPACT_ATOMS: atom_id res chain seq x y z
N MET A 1 -1.52 25.68 -26.95
CA MET A 1 -1.43 24.24 -26.56
C MET A 1 -2.39 24.03 -25.40
N SER A 2 -3.35 23.11 -25.49
CA SER A 2 -4.30 22.90 -24.38
C SER A 2 -3.57 22.36 -23.15
N ALA A 3 -3.94 22.82 -21.95
CA ALA A 3 -3.34 22.37 -20.69
C ALA A 3 -3.38 20.84 -20.56
N ALA A 4 -4.50 20.21 -20.95
CA ALA A 4 -4.65 18.76 -21.00
C ALA A 4 -3.58 18.06 -21.86
N ARG A 5 -3.24 18.61 -23.04
CA ARG A 5 -2.22 18.00 -23.91
C ARG A 5 -0.83 18.04 -23.27
N ALA A 6 -0.49 19.13 -22.59
CA ALA A 6 0.79 19.26 -21.88
C ALA A 6 0.87 18.24 -20.72
N ILE A 7 -0.18 18.16 -19.91
CA ILE A 7 -0.25 17.23 -18.76
C ILE A 7 -0.17 15.77 -19.24
N CYS A 8 -0.96 15.41 -20.24
CA CYS A 8 -0.95 14.05 -20.79
C CYS A 8 0.42 13.65 -21.34
N LYS A 9 1.13 14.52 -22.07
CA LYS A 9 2.49 14.22 -22.54
C LYS A 9 3.47 14.01 -21.38
N GLN A 10 3.30 14.76 -20.30
CA GLN A 10 4.14 14.65 -19.11
C GLN A 10 3.86 13.35 -18.33
N LEU A 11 2.61 12.88 -18.30
CA LEU A 11 2.22 11.63 -17.60
C LEU A 11 2.50 10.35 -18.41
N PHE A 12 2.22 10.38 -19.72
CA PHE A 12 2.30 9.20 -20.60
C PHE A 12 3.59 9.11 -21.44
N GLY A 13 4.43 10.14 -21.40
CA GLY A 13 5.61 10.29 -22.25
C GLY A 13 5.29 11.04 -23.56
N ALA A 14 6.32 11.60 -24.19
CA ALA A 14 6.17 12.47 -25.37
C ALA A 14 5.42 11.81 -26.54
N LYS A 15 5.54 10.48 -26.68
CA LYS A 15 4.90 9.64 -27.70
C LYS A 15 3.79 8.73 -27.14
N TYR A 16 3.32 8.96 -25.91
CA TYR A 16 2.29 8.14 -25.26
C TYR A 16 2.64 6.64 -25.10
N GLU A 17 3.93 6.30 -25.11
CA GLU A 17 4.44 4.93 -25.03
C GLU A 17 3.89 4.16 -23.82
N ARG A 18 3.67 4.86 -22.70
CA ARG A 18 3.13 4.25 -21.48
C ARG A 18 1.69 3.76 -21.65
N ILE A 19 0.87 4.42 -22.47
CA ILE A 19 -0.51 3.95 -22.78
C ILE A 19 -0.43 2.61 -23.50
N VAL A 20 0.34 2.57 -24.59
CA VAL A 20 0.48 1.37 -25.44
C VAL A 20 1.00 0.20 -24.62
N ARG A 21 2.08 0.40 -23.86
CA ARG A 21 2.66 -0.64 -23.02
C ARG A 21 1.67 -1.17 -21.97
N SER A 22 0.95 -0.27 -21.29
CA SER A 22 -0.02 -0.68 -20.26
C SER A 22 -1.22 -1.44 -20.84
N LEU A 23 -1.76 -1.00 -21.98
CA LEU A 23 -2.84 -1.70 -22.66
C LEU A 23 -2.39 -3.08 -23.16
N LEU A 24 -1.21 -3.18 -23.78
CA LEU A 24 -0.66 -4.47 -24.23
C LEU A 24 -0.52 -5.46 -23.07
N VAL A 25 0.07 -5.04 -21.95
CA VAL A 25 0.22 -5.91 -20.78
C VAL A 25 -1.15 -6.32 -20.23
N SER A 26 -2.16 -5.43 -20.25
CA SER A 26 -3.52 -5.75 -19.77
C SER A 26 -4.20 -6.78 -20.65
N VAL A 27 -4.04 -6.65 -21.98
CA VAL A 27 -4.56 -7.60 -22.98
C VAL A 27 -3.89 -8.97 -22.83
N ILE A 28 -2.56 -9.00 -22.70
CA ILE A 28 -1.81 -10.24 -22.47
C ILE A 28 -2.29 -10.93 -21.19
N LEU A 29 -2.41 -10.17 -20.08
CA LEU A 29 -2.91 -10.70 -18.81
C LEU A 29 -4.31 -11.30 -18.96
N PHE A 30 -5.23 -10.58 -19.62
CA PHE A 30 -6.59 -11.05 -19.85
C PHE A 30 -6.61 -12.37 -20.62
N PHE A 31 -5.95 -12.43 -21.79
CA PHE A 31 -5.95 -13.62 -22.63
C PHE A 31 -5.21 -14.80 -21.97
N SER A 32 -4.15 -14.54 -21.22
CA SER A 32 -3.41 -15.60 -20.51
C SER A 32 -4.29 -16.33 -19.48
N LEU A 33 -5.07 -15.58 -18.69
CA LEU A 33 -5.94 -16.14 -17.66
C LEU A 33 -7.23 -16.73 -18.24
N PHE A 34 -7.82 -16.04 -19.23
CA PHE A 34 -9.00 -16.53 -19.93
C PHE A 34 -8.69 -17.86 -20.66
N GLY A 35 -7.53 -17.94 -21.31
CA GLY A 35 -7.05 -19.16 -21.97
C GLY A 35 -6.67 -20.28 -21.00
N ALA A 36 -6.21 -19.94 -19.79
CA ALA A 36 -5.93 -20.92 -18.74
C ALA A 36 -7.20 -21.55 -18.12
N GLY A 37 -8.40 -21.07 -18.48
CA GLY A 37 -9.67 -21.63 -18.01
C GLY A 37 -9.95 -21.41 -16.53
N VAL A 38 -9.20 -20.53 -15.85
CA VAL A 38 -9.38 -20.23 -14.42
C VAL A 38 -10.68 -19.46 -14.23
N ARG A 39 -11.69 -20.09 -13.62
CA ARG A 39 -12.98 -19.47 -13.30
C ARG A 39 -13.19 -19.40 -11.80
N ILE A 40 -13.45 -18.20 -11.29
CA ILE A 40 -13.79 -17.98 -9.88
C ILE A 40 -15.16 -17.30 -9.82
N THR A 41 -16.05 -17.82 -8.98
CA THR A 41 -17.37 -17.22 -8.72
C THR A 41 -17.19 -16.03 -7.78
N ILE A 42 -17.11 -14.83 -8.36
CA ILE A 42 -16.97 -13.57 -7.63
C ILE A 42 -18.34 -12.89 -7.58
N ALA A 43 -18.76 -12.45 -6.39
CA ALA A 43 -19.99 -11.67 -6.26
C ALA A 43 -19.85 -10.30 -6.94
N PRO A 44 -20.89 -9.78 -7.63
CA PRO A 44 -20.82 -8.50 -8.36
C PRO A 44 -20.44 -7.29 -7.50
N PHE A 45 -20.82 -7.26 -6.22
CA PHE A 45 -20.44 -6.18 -5.32
C PHE A 45 -18.91 -6.08 -5.13
N ILE A 46 -18.20 -7.22 -5.16
CA ILE A 46 -16.73 -7.26 -5.04
C ILE A 46 -16.11 -6.60 -6.27
N LEU A 47 -16.65 -6.84 -7.47
CA LEU A 47 -16.19 -6.21 -8.71
C LEU A 47 -16.37 -4.68 -8.64
N TYR A 48 -17.54 -4.19 -8.20
CA TYR A 48 -17.81 -2.76 -8.11
C TYR A 48 -17.02 -2.07 -6.99
N LEU A 49 -16.88 -2.74 -5.84
CA LEU A 49 -16.08 -2.27 -4.71
C LEU A 49 -14.61 -2.16 -5.10
N THR A 50 -14.05 -3.20 -5.70
CA THR A 50 -12.64 -3.20 -6.14
C THR A 50 -12.41 -2.15 -7.21
N ALA A 51 -13.27 -2.05 -8.23
CA ALA A 51 -13.16 -1.04 -9.28
C ALA A 51 -13.15 0.39 -8.70
N THR A 52 -14.08 0.69 -7.77
CA THR A 52 -14.22 2.02 -7.16
C THR A 52 -13.06 2.31 -6.19
N ALA A 53 -12.83 1.43 -5.21
CA ALA A 53 -11.85 1.65 -4.14
C ALA A 53 -10.41 1.65 -4.68
N PHE A 54 -10.08 0.74 -5.61
CA PHE A 54 -8.75 0.69 -6.21
C PHE A 54 -8.47 1.96 -7.03
N SER A 55 -9.41 2.37 -7.88
CA SER A 55 -9.24 3.56 -8.73
C SER A 55 -9.22 4.86 -7.89
N ALA A 56 -10.03 4.94 -6.84
CA ALA A 56 -10.01 6.05 -5.90
C ALA A 56 -8.68 6.13 -5.13
N GLY A 57 -8.19 4.99 -4.62
CA GLY A 57 -6.95 4.91 -3.85
C GLY A 57 -5.73 5.29 -4.70
N ILE A 58 -5.63 4.75 -5.91
CA ILE A 58 -4.54 5.10 -6.84
C ILE A 58 -4.63 6.58 -7.24
N MET A 59 -5.82 7.09 -7.54
CA MET A 59 -6.00 8.52 -7.85
C MET A 59 -5.53 9.41 -6.70
N TRP A 60 -5.98 9.12 -5.47
CA TRP A 60 -5.57 9.86 -4.28
C TRP A 60 -4.05 9.88 -4.08
N GLN A 61 -3.41 8.71 -4.24
CA GLN A 61 -1.95 8.60 -4.16
C GLN A 61 -1.24 9.38 -5.26
N THR A 62 -1.74 9.34 -6.51
CA THR A 62 -1.12 10.06 -7.62
C THR A 62 -1.20 11.57 -7.45
N ILE A 63 -2.36 12.10 -7.03
CA ILE A 63 -2.53 13.53 -6.76
C ILE A 63 -1.69 13.97 -5.55
N GLY A 64 -1.69 13.17 -4.47
CA GLY A 64 -1.00 13.51 -3.22
C GLY A 64 0.53 13.35 -3.25
N SER A 65 1.10 12.87 -4.36
CA SER A 65 2.54 12.63 -4.45
C SER A 65 3.33 13.92 -4.74
N ASN A 66 4.33 14.21 -3.89
CA ASN A 66 5.16 15.42 -4.01
C ASN A 66 5.93 15.50 -5.35
N ARG A 67 6.29 14.35 -5.93
CA ARG A 67 7.03 14.24 -7.20
C ARG A 67 6.28 14.92 -8.35
N HIS A 68 4.97 14.79 -8.40
CA HIS A 68 4.15 15.42 -9.42
C HIS A 68 3.96 16.91 -9.15
N ALA A 69 3.84 17.32 -7.88
CA ALA A 69 3.73 18.74 -7.52
C ALA A 69 4.92 19.57 -8.04
N GLU A 70 6.15 19.08 -7.89
CA GLU A 70 7.36 19.75 -8.41
C GLU A 70 7.40 19.76 -9.94
N THR A 71 7.06 18.62 -10.56
CA THR A 71 7.07 18.43 -12.02
C THR A 71 6.04 19.32 -12.72
N PHE A 72 4.90 19.59 -12.08
CA PHE A 72 3.82 20.42 -12.60
C PHE A 72 3.84 21.86 -12.07
N MET A 73 4.82 22.24 -11.23
CA MET A 73 4.94 23.59 -10.67
C MET A 73 4.96 24.66 -11.78
N GLY A 74 5.78 24.45 -12.82
CA GLY A 74 5.86 25.35 -13.96
C GLY A 74 4.55 25.46 -14.76
N LEU A 75 3.68 24.44 -14.71
CA LEU A 75 2.38 24.47 -15.37
C LEU A 75 1.34 25.27 -14.57
N PHE A 76 1.38 25.18 -13.24
CA PHE A 76 0.52 25.99 -12.36
C PHE A 76 0.89 27.49 -12.37
N MET A 77 2.11 27.84 -12.78
CA MET A 77 2.56 29.23 -12.94
C MET A 77 2.10 29.90 -14.25
N LEU A 78 1.56 29.13 -15.20
CA LEU A 78 1.10 29.68 -16.49
C LEU A 78 -0.32 30.27 -16.37
N PRO A 79 -0.62 31.35 -17.13
CA PRO A 79 -1.92 32.03 -17.07
C PRO A 79 -3.01 31.22 -17.82
N PHE A 80 -3.48 30.12 -17.22
CA PHE A 80 -4.62 29.35 -17.71
C PHE A 80 -5.92 29.75 -17.00
N PRO A 81 -7.09 29.64 -17.66
CA PRO A 81 -8.37 29.84 -17.01
C PRO A 81 -8.57 28.80 -15.90
N ARG A 82 -8.88 29.29 -14.69
CA ARG A 82 -8.97 28.55 -13.42
C ARG A 82 -9.68 27.19 -13.56
N ASN A 83 -10.90 27.17 -14.08
CA ASN A 83 -11.72 25.95 -14.16
C ASN A 83 -11.26 24.98 -15.26
N GLY A 84 -10.72 25.52 -16.35
CA GLY A 84 -10.21 24.73 -17.47
C GLY A 84 -8.94 23.96 -17.09
N LEU A 85 -8.10 24.55 -16.23
CA LEU A 85 -6.90 23.90 -15.71
C LEU A 85 -7.26 22.76 -14.73
N THR A 86 -8.20 22.98 -13.81
CA THR A 86 -8.67 21.94 -12.87
C THR A 86 -9.20 20.71 -13.58
N LEU A 87 -10.10 20.90 -14.55
CA LEU A 87 -10.66 19.79 -15.32
C LEU A 87 -9.61 19.10 -16.19
N SER A 88 -8.74 19.87 -16.84
CA SER A 88 -7.63 19.31 -17.62
C SER A 88 -6.71 18.45 -16.75
N TYR A 89 -6.42 18.92 -15.54
CA TYR A 89 -5.58 18.22 -14.57
C TYR A 89 -6.26 16.94 -14.09
N VAL A 90 -7.47 17.03 -13.53
CA VAL A 90 -8.18 15.87 -12.98
C VAL A 90 -8.45 14.81 -14.05
N LEU A 91 -8.91 15.20 -15.25
CA LEU A 91 -9.18 14.25 -16.32
C LEU A 91 -7.91 13.58 -16.83
N SER A 92 -6.79 14.30 -16.93
CA SER A 92 -5.51 13.72 -17.36
C SER A 92 -4.97 12.73 -16.32
N PHE A 93 -5.08 13.06 -15.04
CA PHE A 93 -4.70 12.15 -13.94
C PHE A 93 -5.64 10.94 -13.86
N ALA A 94 -6.95 11.13 -14.02
CA ALA A 94 -7.92 10.03 -14.05
C ALA A 94 -7.67 9.10 -15.24
N ALA A 95 -7.39 9.63 -16.43
CA ALA A 95 -7.01 8.82 -17.58
C ALA A 95 -5.70 8.04 -17.30
N TYR A 96 -4.71 8.71 -16.70
CA TYR A 96 -3.45 8.08 -16.33
C TYR A 96 -3.64 6.94 -15.32
N THR A 97 -4.41 7.16 -14.26
CA THR A 97 -4.65 6.15 -13.22
C THR A 97 -5.45 4.96 -13.76
N LEU A 98 -6.50 5.22 -14.53
CA LEU A 98 -7.30 4.17 -15.14
C LEU A 98 -6.45 3.31 -16.08
N ILE A 99 -5.78 3.92 -17.06
CA ILE A 99 -5.01 3.21 -18.11
C ILE A 99 -3.82 2.46 -17.52
N THR A 100 -3.06 3.08 -16.61
CA THR A 100 -1.78 2.53 -16.18
C THR A 100 -1.87 1.63 -14.95
N LYS A 101 -3.00 1.64 -14.22
CA LYS A 101 -3.16 0.88 -12.98
C LYS A 101 -4.49 0.14 -12.91
N SER A 102 -5.63 0.83 -13.02
CA SER A 102 -6.94 0.20 -12.80
C SER A 102 -7.30 -0.83 -13.86
N PHE A 103 -6.93 -0.60 -15.13
CA PHE A 103 -7.19 -1.54 -16.22
C PHE A 103 -6.53 -2.92 -16.00
N PHE A 104 -5.37 -2.99 -15.34
CA PHE A 104 -4.74 -4.27 -15.03
C PHE A 104 -5.60 -5.12 -14.07
N VAL A 105 -6.12 -4.49 -13.02
CA VAL A 105 -6.97 -5.17 -12.03
C VAL A 105 -8.30 -5.57 -12.65
N LEU A 106 -8.91 -4.68 -13.44
CA LEU A 106 -10.15 -4.97 -14.14
C LEU A 106 -9.97 -6.08 -15.18
N ALA A 107 -8.86 -6.10 -15.93
CA ALA A 107 -8.55 -7.17 -16.88
C ALA A 107 -8.44 -8.54 -16.18
N LEU A 108 -7.79 -8.59 -15.02
CA LEU A 108 -7.72 -9.78 -14.16
C LEU A 108 -9.12 -10.25 -13.73
N LEU A 109 -9.94 -9.34 -13.20
CA LEU A 109 -11.29 -9.68 -12.72
C LEU A 109 -12.22 -10.09 -13.86
N PHE A 110 -12.13 -9.43 -15.03
CA PHE A 110 -12.92 -9.77 -16.20
C PHE A 110 -12.52 -11.10 -16.82
N ALA A 111 -11.24 -11.48 -16.78
CA ALA A 111 -10.78 -12.76 -17.30
C ALA A 111 -11.29 -13.95 -16.48
N VAL A 112 -11.40 -13.77 -15.16
CA VAL A 112 -11.68 -14.86 -14.21
C VAL A 112 -13.17 -15.04 -13.93
N GLY A 113 -13.99 -14.01 -14.14
CA GLY A 113 -15.44 -14.06 -13.85
C GLY A 113 -16.32 -14.16 -15.11
N GLY A 114 -17.46 -14.85 -14.99
CA GLY A 114 -18.47 -14.97 -16.04
C GLY A 114 -19.41 -13.75 -16.10
N TRP A 115 -18.87 -12.57 -16.40
CA TRP A 115 -19.61 -11.31 -16.30
C TRP A 115 -20.46 -11.02 -17.54
N ASN A 116 -21.62 -10.39 -17.31
CA ASN A 116 -22.42 -9.81 -18.39
C ASN A 116 -21.79 -8.48 -18.87
N VAL A 117 -22.03 -8.10 -20.13
CA VAL A 117 -21.56 -6.83 -20.71
C VAL A 117 -21.98 -5.62 -19.84
N ALA A 118 -23.21 -5.64 -19.33
CA ALA A 118 -23.70 -4.61 -18.42
C ALA A 118 -22.86 -4.48 -17.15
N GLN A 119 -22.44 -5.61 -16.54
CA GLN A 119 -21.61 -5.60 -15.33
C GLN A 119 -20.20 -5.09 -15.61
N MET A 120 -19.63 -5.43 -16.77
CA MET A 120 -18.32 -4.92 -17.19
C MET A 120 -18.36 -3.40 -17.43
N VAL A 121 -19.39 -2.90 -18.10
CA VAL A 121 -19.59 -1.46 -18.32
C VAL A 121 -19.81 -0.73 -16.99
N THR A 122 -20.65 -1.28 -16.10
CA THR A 122 -20.86 -0.72 -14.77
C THR A 122 -19.56 -0.68 -13.95
N ALA A 123 -18.72 -1.72 -14.02
CA ALA A 123 -17.42 -1.73 -13.33
C ALA A 123 -16.45 -0.67 -13.85
N LEU A 124 -16.42 -0.42 -15.18
CA LEU A 124 -15.65 0.69 -15.75
C LEU A 124 -16.18 2.04 -15.28
N LEU A 125 -17.50 2.20 -15.21
CA LEU A 125 -18.17 3.41 -14.72
C LEU A 125 -17.87 3.64 -13.22
N CYS A 126 -17.83 2.57 -12.42
CA CYS A 126 -17.39 2.58 -11.02
C CYS A 126 -15.94 3.04 -10.87
N ALA A 127 -15.04 2.58 -11.74
CA ALA A 127 -13.64 2.98 -11.72
C ALA A 127 -13.47 4.49 -12.03
N VAL A 128 -14.19 4.99 -13.05
CA VAL A 128 -14.21 6.43 -13.38
C VAL A 128 -14.77 7.24 -12.21
N ASN A 129 -15.88 6.79 -11.61
CA ASN A 129 -16.46 7.42 -10.43
C ASN A 129 -15.45 7.48 -9.29
N GLY A 130 -14.75 6.38 -9.00
CA GLY A 130 -13.71 6.32 -7.96
C GLY A 130 -12.61 7.39 -8.14
N CYS A 131 -12.10 7.57 -9.37
CA CYS A 131 -11.11 8.61 -9.64
C CYS A 131 -11.66 10.03 -9.42
N LEU A 132 -12.85 10.34 -9.94
CA LEU A 132 -13.44 11.67 -9.80
C LEU A 132 -13.81 11.99 -8.36
N LEU A 133 -14.33 11.00 -7.63
CA LEU A 133 -14.66 11.07 -6.22
C LEU A 133 -13.41 11.37 -5.38
N ALA A 134 -12.30 10.66 -5.62
CA ALA A 134 -11.03 10.93 -4.95
C ALA A 134 -10.52 12.35 -5.22
N ALA A 135 -10.58 12.83 -6.46
CA ALA A 135 -10.20 14.20 -6.79
C ALA A 135 -11.12 15.25 -6.14
N ALA A 136 -12.43 15.00 -6.14
CA ALA A 136 -13.42 15.86 -5.51
C ALA A 136 -13.18 15.97 -3.99
N TRP A 137 -12.97 14.84 -3.31
CA TRP A 137 -12.62 14.83 -1.89
C TRP A 137 -11.29 15.51 -1.62
N TYR A 138 -10.28 15.32 -2.47
CA TYR A 138 -8.97 15.95 -2.30
C TYR A 138 -9.10 17.48 -2.37
N SER A 139 -10.00 17.98 -3.20
CA SER A 139 -10.27 19.41 -3.32
C SER A 139 -11.03 20.03 -2.13
N MET A 140 -11.63 19.20 -1.26
CA MET A 140 -12.38 19.69 -0.11
C MET A 140 -11.47 19.81 1.13
N PRO A 141 -11.46 20.96 1.82
CA PRO A 141 -10.78 21.06 3.10
C PRO A 141 -11.47 20.15 4.12
N ILE A 142 -10.79 19.05 4.47
CA ILE A 142 -11.31 17.96 5.31
C ILE A 142 -11.94 18.51 6.61
N CYS A 143 -11.34 19.54 7.22
CA CYS A 143 -11.82 20.11 8.49
C CYS A 143 -13.17 20.84 8.41
N LYS A 144 -13.64 21.25 7.22
CA LYS A 144 -14.88 22.05 7.08
C LYS A 144 -16.02 21.30 6.39
N LYS A 145 -15.75 20.21 5.67
CA LYS A 145 -16.74 19.49 4.85
C LYS A 145 -16.77 17.97 5.08
N TRP A 146 -16.16 17.47 6.15
CA TRP A 146 -16.18 16.04 6.49
C TRP A 146 -17.58 15.38 6.52
N PRO A 147 -18.68 15.99 7.01
CA PRO A 147 -19.99 15.33 6.98
C PRO A 147 -20.50 15.10 5.55
N LEU A 148 -20.23 16.01 4.62
CA LEU A 148 -20.61 15.83 3.20
C LEU A 148 -19.83 14.68 2.57
N VAL A 149 -18.53 14.58 2.89
CA VAL A 149 -17.68 13.46 2.46
C VAL A 149 -18.24 12.15 3.02
N ALA A 150 -18.55 12.10 4.32
CA ALA A 150 -19.07 10.91 4.99
C ALA A 150 -20.44 10.46 4.46
N ILE A 151 -21.35 11.39 4.16
CA ILE A 151 -22.66 11.07 3.56
C ILE A 151 -22.46 10.51 2.15
N TRP A 152 -21.60 11.13 1.34
CA TRP A 152 -21.37 10.70 -0.03
C TRP A 152 -20.64 9.36 -0.12
N THR A 153 -19.64 9.11 0.75
CA THR A 153 -18.99 7.79 0.87
C THR A 153 -20.00 6.73 1.27
N SER A 154 -20.86 7.03 2.25
CA SER A 154 -21.87 6.10 2.75
C SER A 154 -22.92 5.79 1.69
N GLY A 155 -23.35 6.79 0.91
CA GLY A 155 -24.28 6.59 -0.20
C GLY A 155 -23.72 5.69 -1.30
N ILE A 156 -22.45 5.84 -1.65
CA ILE A 156 -21.78 4.98 -2.64
C ILE A 156 -21.59 3.56 -2.07
N ALA A 157 -21.17 3.43 -0.81
CA ALA A 157 -21.04 2.13 -0.17
C ALA A 157 -22.40 1.40 -0.12
N ALA A 158 -23.46 2.10 0.28
CA ALA A 158 -24.82 1.57 0.27
C ALA A 158 -25.25 1.12 -1.14
N ALA A 159 -24.97 1.93 -2.17
CA ALA A 159 -25.25 1.53 -3.56
C ALA A 159 -24.48 0.26 -3.96
N ILE A 160 -23.21 0.11 -3.56
CA ILE A 160 -22.40 -1.08 -3.88
C ILE A 160 -22.96 -2.34 -3.22
N PHE A 161 -23.38 -2.26 -1.96
CA PHE A 161 -23.84 -3.44 -1.20
C PHE A 161 -25.33 -3.76 -1.42
N LEU A 162 -26.16 -2.76 -1.69
CA LEU A 162 -27.62 -2.91 -1.72
C LEU A 162 -28.21 -2.86 -3.13
N ALA A 163 -27.44 -2.47 -4.16
CA ALA A 163 -27.99 -2.40 -5.52
C ALA A 163 -28.40 -3.79 -6.02
N PRO A 164 -29.68 -3.99 -6.38
CA PRO A 164 -30.18 -5.29 -6.83
C PRO A 164 -29.67 -5.68 -8.23
N GLY A 165 -29.04 -4.75 -8.97
CA GLY A 165 -28.53 -5.02 -10.31
C GLY A 165 -27.55 -3.99 -10.85
N ALA A 166 -26.88 -4.34 -11.95
CA ALA A 166 -25.84 -3.53 -12.60
C ALA A 166 -26.32 -2.16 -13.08
N LEU A 167 -27.59 -2.05 -13.49
CA LEU A 167 -28.19 -0.79 -13.96
C LEU A 167 -28.39 0.21 -12.83
N VAL A 168 -28.88 -0.22 -11.67
CA VAL A 168 -29.08 0.65 -10.50
C VAL A 168 -27.73 1.21 -10.04
N MET A 169 -26.70 0.35 -10.00
CA MET A 169 -25.34 0.77 -9.68
C MET A 169 -24.79 1.74 -10.73
N ALA A 170 -25.02 1.50 -12.03
CA ALA A 170 -24.59 2.40 -13.09
C ALA A 170 -25.23 3.80 -12.94
N VAL A 171 -26.54 3.86 -12.65
CA VAL A 171 -27.24 5.13 -12.41
C VAL A 171 -26.71 5.85 -11.17
N ALA A 172 -26.46 5.12 -10.08
CA ALA A 172 -25.85 5.72 -8.89
C ALA A 172 -24.46 6.31 -9.19
N CYS A 173 -23.63 5.60 -9.97
CA CYS A 173 -22.33 6.09 -10.38
C CYS A 173 -22.40 7.27 -11.34
N THR A 174 -23.35 7.31 -12.30
CA THR A 174 -23.47 8.47 -13.21
C THR A 174 -23.89 9.72 -12.45
N VAL A 175 -24.85 9.61 -11.52
CA VAL A 175 -25.25 10.72 -10.65
C VAL A 175 -24.05 11.22 -9.84
N SER A 176 -23.28 10.31 -9.25
CA SER A 176 -22.06 10.65 -8.49
C SER A 176 -20.99 11.32 -9.37
N ILE A 177 -20.78 10.84 -10.60
CA ILE A 177 -19.85 11.45 -11.57
C ILE A 177 -20.28 12.88 -11.90
N VAL A 178 -21.57 13.11 -12.14
CA VAL A 178 -22.10 14.44 -12.46
C VAL A 178 -21.89 15.40 -11.28
N ILE A 179 -22.18 14.95 -10.05
CA ILE A 179 -21.95 15.75 -8.83
C ILE A 179 -20.45 16.08 -8.68
N ALA A 180 -19.56 15.09 -8.86
CA ALA A 180 -18.12 15.30 -8.79
C ALA A 180 -17.63 16.28 -9.86
N PHE A 181 -18.13 16.16 -11.09
CA PHE A 181 -17.79 17.05 -12.19
C PHE A 181 -18.20 18.49 -11.90
N ILE A 182 -19.45 18.70 -11.44
CA ILE A 182 -19.94 20.03 -11.05
C ILE A 182 -19.07 20.62 -9.94
N LEU A 183 -18.74 19.84 -8.91
CA LEU A 183 -17.89 20.30 -7.83
C LEU A 183 -16.50 20.72 -8.33
N LEU A 184 -15.88 19.91 -9.18
CA LEU A 184 -14.55 20.15 -9.74
C LEU A 184 -14.52 21.36 -10.70
N THR A 185 -15.62 21.67 -11.37
CA THR A 185 -15.71 22.91 -12.19
C THR A 185 -15.69 24.17 -11.33
N ARG A 186 -16.02 24.06 -10.05
CA ARG A 186 -16.08 25.17 -9.09
C ARG A 186 -14.82 25.28 -8.23
N THR A 187 -13.88 24.35 -8.35
CA THR A 187 -12.66 24.31 -7.52
C THR A 187 -11.47 24.93 -8.23
N ASP A 188 -10.60 25.53 -7.41
CA ASP A 188 -9.36 26.10 -7.89
C ASP A 188 -8.32 25.02 -8.18
N ALA A 189 -7.61 25.15 -9.30
CA ALA A 189 -6.52 24.27 -9.66
C ALA A 189 -5.39 24.33 -8.62
N TYR A 190 -5.20 25.48 -7.96
CA TYR A 190 -4.20 25.66 -6.90
C TYR A 190 -4.46 24.81 -5.65
N VAL A 191 -5.68 24.27 -5.44
CA VAL A 191 -5.92 23.32 -4.33
C VAL A 191 -5.12 22.03 -4.51
N PHE A 192 -4.83 21.65 -5.75
CA PHE A 192 -4.00 20.49 -6.06
C PHE A 192 -2.50 20.80 -5.99
N TYR A 193 -2.13 22.08 -5.87
CA TYR A 193 -0.75 22.50 -5.68
C TYR A 193 -0.39 22.48 -4.20
N ARG A 194 0.56 21.62 -3.83
CA ARG A 194 1.17 21.62 -2.50
C ARG A 194 2.57 22.18 -2.64
N SER A 195 2.80 23.43 -2.21
CA SER A 195 4.17 23.90 -2.10
C SER A 195 4.88 23.00 -1.10
N GLY A 196 6.05 22.49 -1.47
CA GLY A 196 6.86 21.66 -0.58
C GLY A 196 6.98 22.40 0.74
N HIS A 197 6.33 21.90 1.79
CA HIS A 197 6.43 22.51 3.10
C HIS A 197 7.91 22.55 3.43
N THR A 198 8.47 23.75 3.56
CA THR A 198 9.73 23.95 4.25
C THR A 198 9.60 23.21 5.56
N ARG A 199 10.26 22.06 5.69
CA ARG A 199 10.28 21.26 6.91
C ARG A 199 10.65 22.25 8.01
N GLN A 200 9.72 22.56 8.91
CA GLN A 200 10.06 23.35 10.07
C GLN A 200 11.14 22.56 10.79
N VAL A 201 12.33 23.14 10.88
CA VAL A 201 13.44 22.58 11.64
C VAL A 201 13.00 22.60 13.09
N VAL A 202 12.48 21.47 13.57
CA VAL A 202 12.07 21.32 14.96
C VAL A 202 13.34 21.36 15.80
N LYS A 203 13.57 22.47 16.51
CA LYS A 203 14.65 22.56 17.50
C LYS A 203 14.32 21.65 18.68
N HIS A 204 15.16 20.66 18.93
CA HIS A 204 15.00 19.77 20.08
C HIS A 204 15.46 20.46 21.37
N LYS A 205 14.63 20.36 22.42
CA LYS A 205 15.08 20.54 23.81
C LYS A 205 15.65 19.21 24.29
N SER A 206 16.83 19.25 24.91
CA SER A 206 17.60 18.08 25.35
C SER A 206 16.79 17.20 26.30
N GLY A 207 16.60 15.95 25.91
CA GLY A 207 16.12 14.83 26.71
C GLY A 207 16.55 13.54 26.03
N THR A 208 16.64 12.43 26.77
CA THR A 208 17.06 11.10 26.27
C THR A 208 16.21 10.67 25.07
N ALA A 209 16.73 10.91 23.86
CA ALA A 209 16.03 10.63 22.62
C ALA A 209 16.04 9.12 22.35
N SER A 210 14.85 8.51 22.28
CA SER A 210 14.70 7.09 21.92
C SER A 210 14.56 6.94 20.40
N VAL A 211 15.35 6.04 19.82
CA VAL A 211 15.28 5.69 18.39
C VAL A 211 13.89 5.17 18.04
N PHE A 212 13.26 4.40 18.93
CA PHE A 212 11.91 3.88 18.73
C PHE A 212 10.87 5.00 18.58
N VAL A 213 10.90 6.02 19.45
CA VAL A 213 9.99 7.17 19.39
C VAL A 213 10.25 8.00 18.13
N TYR A 214 11.52 8.14 17.74
CA TYR A 214 11.87 8.76 16.47
C TYR A 214 11.25 8.01 15.28
N LEU A 215 11.39 6.67 15.21
CA LEU A 215 10.83 5.85 14.15
C LEU A 215 9.29 5.89 14.11
N LEU A 216 8.64 5.89 15.28
CA LEU A 216 7.18 6.02 15.38
C LEU A 216 6.71 7.40 14.89
N ARG A 217 7.40 8.47 15.28
CA ARG A 217 7.12 9.82 14.78
C ARG A 217 7.37 9.92 13.27
N TYR A 218 8.43 9.30 12.78
CA TYR A 218 8.75 9.25 11.36
C TYR A 218 7.64 8.54 10.56
N LEU A 219 7.13 7.41 11.06
CA LEU A 219 6.02 6.69 10.45
C LEU A 219 4.73 7.52 10.40
N THR A 220 4.38 8.15 11.52
CA THR A 220 3.15 8.96 11.64
C THR A 220 3.22 10.26 10.86
N SER A 221 4.42 10.82 10.67
CA SER A 221 4.63 12.03 9.86
C SER A 221 4.60 11.74 8.35
N ASN A 222 4.93 10.51 7.91
CA ASN A 222 4.93 10.13 6.51
C ASN A 222 3.61 9.46 6.11
N THR A 223 2.70 10.24 5.51
CA THR A 223 1.35 9.79 5.13
C THR A 223 1.36 8.52 4.27
N ASN A 224 2.32 8.38 3.36
CA ASN A 224 2.42 7.19 2.50
C ASN A 224 2.73 5.92 3.30
N TYR A 225 3.53 6.03 4.36
CA TYR A 225 3.95 4.87 5.15
C TYR A 225 2.78 4.45 6.04
N LEU A 226 2.07 5.42 6.61
CA LEU A 226 0.84 5.20 7.35
C LEU A 226 -0.24 4.53 6.46
N LEU A 227 -0.43 5.00 5.23
CA LEU A 227 -1.38 4.40 4.29
C LEU A 227 -1.00 2.94 3.96
N ASN A 228 0.28 2.62 3.81
CA ASN A 228 0.70 1.24 3.59
C ASN A 228 0.42 0.33 4.80
N THR A 229 0.69 0.82 6.02
CA THR A 229 0.37 0.08 7.25
C THR A 229 -1.14 -0.13 7.39
N ILE A 230 -1.95 0.90 7.12
CA ILE A 230 -3.42 0.79 7.11
C ILE A 230 -3.88 -0.22 6.05
N ALA A 231 -3.30 -0.19 4.85
CA ALA A 231 -3.61 -1.14 3.80
C ALA A 231 -3.29 -2.58 4.23
N LEU A 232 -2.14 -2.82 4.88
CA LEU A 232 -1.80 -4.12 5.44
C LEU A 232 -2.78 -4.56 6.54
N CYS A 233 -3.23 -3.66 7.41
CA CYS A 233 -4.29 -3.97 8.37
C CYS A 233 -5.61 -4.35 7.66
N ALA A 234 -5.98 -3.65 6.58
CA ALA A 234 -7.16 -4.02 5.79
C ALA A 234 -7.00 -5.39 5.12
N PHE A 235 -5.82 -5.70 4.57
CA PHE A 235 -5.50 -7.03 4.06
C PHE A 235 -5.58 -8.10 5.17
N ALA A 236 -5.11 -7.80 6.38
CA ALA A 236 -5.22 -8.68 7.54
C ALA A 236 -6.68 -9.02 7.87
N CYS A 237 -7.61 -8.09 7.68
CA CYS A 237 -9.04 -8.37 7.84
C CYS A 237 -9.61 -9.26 6.71
N VAL A 238 -9.15 -9.08 5.47
CA VAL A 238 -9.71 -9.77 4.29
C VAL A 238 -9.11 -11.16 4.06
N LEU A 239 -7.83 -11.36 4.36
CA LEU A 239 -7.12 -12.62 4.11
C LEU A 239 -7.80 -13.86 4.72
N PRO A 240 -8.36 -13.84 5.94
CA PRO A 240 -9.05 -14.99 6.51
C PRO A 240 -10.24 -15.48 5.67
N PHE A 241 -10.91 -14.58 4.94
CA PHE A 241 -12.02 -14.93 4.05
C PHE A 241 -11.57 -15.67 2.80
N ILE A 242 -10.34 -15.39 2.32
CA ILE A 242 -9.76 -16.01 1.13
C ILE A 242 -9.12 -17.34 1.52
N LEU A 243 -8.21 -17.31 2.49
CA LEU A 243 -7.41 -18.46 2.90
C LEU A 243 -8.21 -19.49 3.69
N GLY A 244 -9.27 -19.08 4.38
CA GLY A 244 -10.17 -19.98 5.11
C GLY A 244 -11.03 -20.87 4.22
N GLN A 245 -11.18 -20.54 2.93
CA GLN A 245 -11.96 -21.34 1.97
C GLN A 245 -11.15 -22.46 1.31
N LEU A 246 -9.83 -22.41 1.43
CA LEU A 246 -8.92 -23.37 0.81
C LEU A 246 -8.87 -24.65 1.66
N ASN A 247 -9.52 -25.71 1.20
CA ASN A 247 -9.56 -27.00 1.87
C ASN A 247 -8.25 -27.78 1.65
N GLY A 248 -7.71 -28.42 2.70
CA GLY A 248 -6.63 -29.41 2.58
C GLY A 248 -5.47 -29.27 3.58
N PHE A 249 -5.12 -28.03 3.98
CA PHE A 249 -4.02 -27.75 4.94
C PHE A 249 -4.31 -26.50 5.76
N ASN A 250 -3.60 -26.28 6.88
CA ASN A 250 -3.74 -25.05 7.66
C ASN A 250 -3.12 -23.88 6.90
N ASN A 251 -3.93 -23.06 6.23
CA ASN A 251 -3.46 -21.92 5.43
C ASN A 251 -3.22 -20.65 6.25
N MET A 252 -3.47 -20.68 7.56
CA MET A 252 -3.27 -19.54 8.44
C MET A 252 -1.84 -18.96 8.37
N PRO A 253 -0.76 -19.78 8.37
CA PRO A 253 0.62 -19.28 8.31
C PRO A 253 0.95 -18.48 7.06
N MET A 254 0.29 -18.78 5.94
CA MET A 254 0.47 -18.04 4.68
C MET A 254 0.04 -16.57 4.83
N GLY A 255 -1.01 -16.32 5.63
CA GLY A 255 -1.45 -14.96 5.94
C GLY A 255 -0.37 -14.16 6.67
N PHE A 256 0.28 -14.75 7.68
CA PHE A 256 1.40 -14.09 8.37
C PHE A 256 2.56 -13.77 7.43
N ALA A 257 2.90 -14.69 6.53
CA ALA A 257 3.94 -14.46 5.52
C ALA A 257 3.61 -13.29 4.59
N VAL A 258 2.37 -13.22 4.08
CA VAL A 258 1.92 -12.11 3.24
C VAL A 258 1.93 -10.79 4.01
N LEU A 259 1.47 -10.79 5.26
CA LEU A 259 1.41 -9.58 6.10
C LEU A 259 2.78 -9.05 6.52
N SER A 260 3.85 -9.84 6.34
CA SER A 260 5.23 -9.38 6.50
C SER A 260 5.71 -8.44 5.37
N LEU A 261 4.92 -8.21 4.32
CA LEU A 261 5.18 -7.26 3.22
C LEU A 261 5.08 -5.77 3.64
N ASN A 262 5.71 -5.39 4.75
CA ASN A 262 5.72 -4.00 5.21
C ASN A 262 6.86 -3.18 4.59
N THR A 263 6.81 -3.03 3.26
CA THR A 263 7.90 -2.46 2.44
C THR A 263 8.46 -1.13 2.98
N PRO A 264 7.67 -0.10 3.32
CA PRO A 264 8.21 1.18 3.76
C PRO A 264 8.90 1.09 5.12
N ILE A 265 8.41 0.23 6.02
CA ILE A 265 9.03 0.00 7.32
C ILE A 265 10.30 -0.83 7.17
N CYS A 266 10.39 -1.75 6.20
CA CYS A 266 11.54 -2.62 5.93
C CYS A 266 12.63 -1.99 5.04
N THR A 267 12.44 -0.76 4.57
CA THR A 267 13.43 -0.02 3.75
C THR A 267 13.74 1.36 4.34
N LEU A 268 13.54 1.54 5.64
CA LEU A 268 13.54 2.87 6.25
C LEU A 268 14.95 3.47 6.32
N ILE A 269 15.97 2.64 6.54
CA ILE A 269 17.38 3.08 6.49
C ILE A 269 17.77 3.39 5.05
N SER A 270 17.35 2.54 4.11
CA SER A 270 17.66 2.69 2.69
C SER A 270 16.93 3.87 2.05
N GLY A 271 15.82 4.31 2.64
CA GLY A 271 14.98 5.41 2.17
C GLY A 271 15.52 6.80 2.51
N ASP A 272 16.54 6.88 3.38
CA ASP A 272 17.20 8.14 3.71
C ASP A 272 18.74 7.97 3.75
N PRO A 273 19.44 8.42 2.68
CA PRO A 273 20.90 8.30 2.60
C PRO A 273 21.62 9.06 3.71
N ASP A 274 21.04 10.15 4.23
CA ASP A 274 21.64 10.93 5.32
C ASP A 274 21.57 10.16 6.63
N THR A 275 20.45 9.45 6.86
CA THR A 275 20.30 8.52 7.98
C THR A 275 21.25 7.33 7.85
N GLU A 276 21.41 6.74 6.65
CA GLU A 276 22.37 5.66 6.42
C GLU A 276 23.82 6.11 6.68
N GLN A 277 24.20 7.29 6.16
CA GLN A 277 25.55 7.85 6.34
C GLN A 277 25.81 8.21 7.80
N GLY A 278 24.86 8.85 8.48
CA GLY A 278 24.95 9.17 9.90
C GLY A 278 25.07 7.92 10.77
N LEU A 279 24.32 6.87 10.46
CA LEU A 279 24.37 5.61 11.20
C LEU A 279 25.72 4.88 11.00
N ARG A 280 26.27 4.90 9.78
CA ARG A 280 27.59 4.32 9.48
C ARG A 280 28.73 5.11 10.10
N ALA A 281 28.57 6.42 10.27
CA ALA A 281 29.54 7.29 10.90
C ALA A 281 29.58 7.17 12.43
N MET A 282 28.57 6.55 13.07
CA MET A 282 28.52 6.38 14.53
C MET A 282 29.26 5.11 14.99
N PRO A 283 30.44 5.22 15.64
CA PRO A 283 31.21 4.06 16.06
C PRO A 283 30.54 3.32 17.24
N GLY A 284 30.00 2.14 16.96
CA GLY A 284 29.49 1.18 17.95
C GLY A 284 28.08 1.41 18.51
N GLN A 285 27.34 2.41 18.01
CA GLN A 285 25.90 2.58 18.33
C GLN A 285 24.99 1.85 17.34
N VAL A 286 25.54 1.31 16.26
CA VAL A 286 24.83 0.57 15.22
C VAL A 286 23.98 -0.57 15.81
N MET A 287 24.55 -1.38 16.71
CA MET A 287 23.81 -2.51 17.30
C MET A 287 22.61 -2.05 18.14
N ARG A 288 22.74 -0.91 18.84
CA ARG A 288 21.62 -0.33 19.61
C ARG A 288 20.52 0.16 18.68
N PHE A 289 20.87 0.81 17.58
CA PHE A 289 19.91 1.21 16.55
C PHE A 289 19.24 0.00 15.90
N CYS A 290 20.01 -1.00 15.42
CA CYS A 290 19.46 -2.19 14.79
C CYS A 290 18.54 -2.98 15.74
N THR A 291 18.85 -3.03 17.04
CA THR A 291 17.98 -3.68 18.04
C THR A 291 16.66 -2.92 18.18
N GLN A 292 16.71 -1.58 18.32
CA GLN A 292 15.51 -0.74 18.44
C GLN A 292 14.68 -0.75 17.16
N TYR A 293 15.33 -0.81 16.01
CA TYR A 293 14.68 -0.93 14.72
C TYR A 293 14.02 -2.30 14.54
N CYS A 294 14.71 -3.38 14.89
CA CYS A 294 14.14 -4.74 14.87
C CYS A 294 12.91 -4.83 15.79
N LEU A 295 12.98 -4.26 16.99
CA LEU A 295 11.86 -4.17 17.93
C LEU A 295 10.69 -3.38 17.33
N PHE A 296 10.96 -2.27 16.65
CA PHE A 296 9.94 -1.49 15.95
C PHE A 296 9.21 -2.29 14.87
N ILE A 297 9.95 -2.99 13.99
CA ILE A 297 9.34 -3.86 12.96
C ILE A 297 8.56 -4.99 13.61
N PHE A 298 9.10 -5.61 14.66
CA PHE A 298 8.44 -6.68 15.40
C PHE A 298 7.10 -6.23 15.99
N CYS A 299 7.04 -5.07 16.65
CA CYS A 299 5.81 -4.52 17.19
C CYS A 299 4.78 -4.24 16.08
N ALA A 300 5.20 -3.65 14.96
CA ALA A 300 4.32 -3.40 13.81
C ALA A 300 3.76 -4.70 13.23
N ASN A 301 4.61 -5.71 12.99
CA ASN A 301 4.20 -7.00 12.44
C ASN A 301 3.31 -7.77 13.43
N SER A 302 3.58 -7.69 14.73
CA SER A 302 2.76 -8.31 15.77
C SER A 302 1.37 -7.68 15.84
N MET A 303 1.26 -6.36 15.72
CA MET A 303 -0.02 -5.66 15.67
C MET A 303 -0.86 -6.13 14.46
N ILE A 304 -0.25 -6.15 13.27
CA ILE A 304 -0.93 -6.58 12.03
C ILE A 304 -1.35 -8.06 12.12
N SER A 305 -0.47 -8.92 12.63
CA SER A 305 -0.75 -10.35 12.83
C SER A 305 -1.84 -10.59 13.88
N GLY A 306 -1.90 -9.75 14.92
CA GLY A 306 -2.97 -9.77 15.93
C GLY A 306 -4.34 -9.45 15.33
N ILE A 307 -4.43 -8.42 14.47
CA ILE A 307 -5.67 -8.10 13.73
C ILE A 307 -6.09 -9.29 12.87
N TYR A 308 -5.15 -9.90 12.14
CA TYR A 308 -5.42 -11.08 11.32
C TYR A 308 -5.95 -12.26 12.15
N LEU A 309 -5.33 -12.55 13.29
CA LEU A 309 -5.77 -13.62 14.20
C LEU A 309 -7.18 -13.38 14.74
N ILE A 310 -7.50 -12.14 15.13
CA ILE A 310 -8.83 -11.77 15.60
C ILE A 310 -9.85 -12.03 14.47
N CYS A 311 -9.58 -11.55 13.25
CA CYS A 311 -10.45 -11.78 12.10
C CYS A 311 -10.59 -13.27 11.74
N TRP A 312 -9.50 -14.04 11.86
CA TRP A 312 -9.53 -15.48 11.64
C TRP A 312 -10.39 -16.20 12.68
N GLN A 313 -10.24 -15.86 13.96
CA GLN A 313 -11.02 -16.45 15.04
C GLN A 313 -12.52 -16.20 14.85
N PHE A 314 -12.92 -15.01 14.44
CA PHE A 314 -14.32 -14.69 14.17
C PHE A 314 -14.91 -15.50 13.00
N ARG A 315 -14.11 -15.83 11.99
CA ARG A 315 -14.61 -16.44 10.75
C ARG A 315 -14.50 -17.96 10.73
N ASN A 316 -13.33 -18.49 11.08
CA ASN A 316 -12.98 -19.90 10.96
C ASN A 316 -12.85 -20.58 12.34
N GLY A 317 -12.69 -19.80 13.42
CA GLY A 317 -12.39 -20.31 14.75
C GLY A 317 -11.01 -20.98 14.84
N GLY A 318 -10.79 -21.72 15.92
CA GLY A 318 -9.61 -22.60 16.07
C GLY A 318 -8.28 -21.90 16.39
N VAL A 319 -8.28 -20.62 16.77
CA VAL A 319 -7.05 -19.95 17.24
C VAL A 319 -6.71 -20.42 18.65
N GLY A 320 -5.68 -21.26 18.77
CA GLY A 320 -5.12 -21.72 20.02
C GLY A 320 -3.77 -21.08 20.34
N TYR A 321 -3.07 -21.68 21.30
CA TYR A 321 -1.76 -21.22 21.74
C TYR A 321 -0.66 -21.45 20.69
N ILE A 322 -0.79 -22.49 19.86
CA ILE A 322 0.18 -22.79 18.79
C ILE A 322 0.10 -21.70 17.72
N GLU A 323 -1.10 -21.27 17.34
CA GLU A 323 -1.33 -20.22 16.34
C GLU A 323 -0.80 -18.87 16.84
N LEU A 324 -1.03 -18.55 18.12
CA LEU A 324 -0.43 -17.37 18.76
C LEU A 324 1.10 -17.42 18.74
N LEU A 325 1.69 -18.58 19.08
CA LEU A 325 3.13 -18.79 19.01
C LEU A 325 3.66 -18.62 17.58
N THR A 326 2.98 -19.20 16.58
CA THR A 326 3.38 -19.03 15.17
C THR A 326 3.37 -17.57 14.75
N ALA A 327 2.34 -16.81 15.11
CA ALA A 327 2.25 -15.38 14.78
C ALA A 327 3.44 -14.59 15.35
N VAL A 328 3.82 -14.87 16.61
CA VAL A 328 4.98 -14.25 17.26
C VAL A 328 6.28 -14.63 16.57
N LEU A 329 6.46 -15.90 16.21
CA LEU A 329 7.66 -16.37 15.49
C LEU A 329 7.77 -15.74 14.10
N PHE A 330 6.66 -15.62 13.36
CA PHE A 330 6.62 -14.91 12.08
C PHE A 330 6.98 -13.43 12.23
N ALA A 331 6.40 -12.75 13.22
CA ALA A 331 6.69 -11.34 13.47
C ALA A 331 8.17 -11.12 13.83
N LEU A 332 8.75 -11.99 14.66
CA LEU A 332 10.15 -11.90 15.10
C LEU A 332 11.12 -12.24 13.98
N GLN A 333 10.89 -13.34 13.25
CA GLN A 333 11.82 -13.74 12.20
C GLN A 333 11.79 -12.80 11.01
N SER A 334 10.60 -12.31 10.63
CA SER A 334 10.49 -11.31 9.57
C SER A 334 11.15 -9.98 9.95
N SER A 335 11.14 -9.58 11.23
CA SER A 335 11.84 -8.37 11.68
C SER A 335 13.36 -8.54 11.64
N ILE A 336 13.89 -9.65 12.15
CA ILE A 336 15.33 -9.95 12.11
C ILE A 336 15.84 -10.00 10.68
N LEU A 337 15.18 -10.76 9.80
CA LEU A 337 15.57 -10.86 8.40
C LEU A 337 15.46 -9.52 7.65
N SER A 338 14.46 -8.69 7.95
CA SER A 338 14.32 -7.37 7.32
C SER A 338 15.48 -6.44 7.68
N VAL A 339 15.83 -6.37 8.97
CA VAL A 339 16.96 -5.56 9.44
C VAL A 339 18.29 -6.09 8.91
N ALA A 340 18.50 -7.41 8.96
CA ALA A 340 19.70 -8.04 8.42
C ALA A 340 19.86 -7.78 6.92
N LEU A 341 18.79 -7.93 6.14
CA LEU A 341 18.80 -7.68 4.71
C LEU A 341 19.09 -6.21 4.40
N GLU A 342 18.62 -5.28 5.23
CA GLU A 342 18.89 -3.85 5.06
C GLU A 342 20.32 -3.48 5.37
N TRP A 343 20.90 -4.11 6.38
CA TRP A 343 22.29 -3.92 6.71
C TRP A 343 23.24 -4.51 5.66
N LEU A 344 22.95 -5.74 5.20
CA LEU A 344 23.80 -6.48 4.26
C LEU A 344 23.67 -5.97 2.82
N ARG A 345 22.47 -5.57 2.39
CA ARG A 345 22.17 -5.14 1.01
C ARG A 345 21.29 -3.88 0.99
N PRO A 346 21.80 -2.73 1.48
CA PRO A 346 21.07 -1.46 1.42
C PRO A 346 20.83 -1.02 -0.03
N LEU A 347 19.70 -0.36 -0.28
CA LEU A 347 19.36 0.15 -1.60
C LEU A 347 20.00 1.53 -1.78
N ARG A 348 21.09 1.62 -2.56
CA ARG A 348 21.88 2.85 -2.72
C ARG A 348 21.71 3.59 -4.05
N ARG A 349 20.97 3.02 -5.00
CA ARG A 349 20.86 3.53 -6.39
C ARG A 349 19.43 3.82 -6.80
N TRP A 350 18.67 4.48 -5.93
CA TRP A 350 17.34 4.97 -6.26
C TRP A 350 17.40 6.48 -6.48
N LYS A 351 16.69 6.98 -7.50
CA LYS A 351 16.62 8.43 -7.78
C LYS A 351 15.42 9.05 -7.10
N VAL A 352 14.37 8.26 -6.88
CA VAL A 352 13.14 8.68 -6.20
C VAL A 352 12.65 7.58 -5.27
N GLU A 353 12.02 7.96 -4.16
CA GLU A 353 11.50 7.07 -3.12
C GLU A 353 10.59 5.95 -3.67
N THR A 354 9.83 6.22 -4.73
CA THR A 354 9.01 5.20 -5.41
C THR A 354 9.83 4.05 -5.99
N ASP A 355 11.07 4.31 -6.40
CA ASP A 355 11.96 3.29 -6.97
C ASP A 355 12.37 2.29 -5.88
N LEU A 356 12.48 2.76 -4.64
CA LEU A 356 12.70 1.94 -3.44
C LEU A 356 11.56 0.92 -3.27
N TRP A 357 10.32 1.39 -3.41
CA TRP A 357 9.13 0.55 -3.24
C TRP A 357 8.88 -0.40 -4.41
N HIS A 358 9.50 -0.19 -5.57
CA HIS A 358 9.41 -1.12 -6.70
C HIS A 358 10.59 -2.08 -6.78
N HIS A 359 11.58 -1.94 -5.90
CA HIS A 359 12.77 -2.77 -5.94
C HIS A 359 12.45 -4.24 -5.57
N PRO A 360 12.91 -5.24 -6.36
CA PRO A 360 12.56 -6.65 -6.15
C PRO A 360 13.01 -7.20 -4.78
N ARG A 361 14.05 -6.61 -4.17
CA ARG A 361 14.54 -6.94 -2.82
C ARG A 361 13.41 -7.04 -1.78
N LYS A 362 12.38 -6.19 -1.86
CA LYS A 362 11.30 -6.15 -0.86
C LYS A 362 10.51 -7.45 -0.73
N TYR A 363 10.55 -8.31 -1.75
CA TYR A 363 9.84 -9.59 -1.75
C TYR A 363 10.65 -10.74 -1.13
N LEU A 364 11.94 -10.53 -0.81
CA LEU A 364 12.82 -11.61 -0.36
C LEU A 364 12.41 -12.16 1.01
N VAL A 365 12.21 -11.28 2.00
CA VAL A 365 11.79 -11.71 3.36
C VAL A 365 10.42 -12.39 3.34
N PRO A 366 9.39 -11.81 2.70
CA PRO A 366 8.10 -12.47 2.54
C PRO A 366 8.16 -13.81 1.80
N ALA A 367 9.03 -13.95 0.79
CA ALA A 367 9.20 -15.22 0.09
C ALA A 367 9.79 -16.31 1.01
N VAL A 368 10.79 -15.98 1.81
CA VAL A 368 11.34 -16.89 2.83
C VAL A 368 10.28 -17.25 3.86
N MET A 369 9.52 -16.26 4.34
CA MET A 369 8.40 -16.49 5.25
C MET A 369 7.33 -17.40 4.63
N MET A 370 7.03 -17.25 3.34
CA MET A 370 6.04 -18.06 2.64
C MET A 370 6.47 -19.53 2.52
N LEU A 371 7.77 -19.78 2.33
CA LEU A 371 8.31 -21.15 2.36
C LEU A 371 8.17 -21.78 3.75
N ILE A 372 8.51 -21.03 4.80
CA ILE A 372 8.34 -21.47 6.20
C ILE A 372 6.86 -21.73 6.49
N ALA A 373 5.96 -20.87 6.01
CA ALA A 373 4.52 -21.04 6.13
C ALA A 373 4.07 -22.35 5.49
N GLY A 374 4.51 -22.65 4.27
CA GLY A 374 4.21 -23.92 3.61
C GLY A 374 4.69 -25.15 4.40
N VAL A 375 5.90 -25.09 4.98
CA VAL A 375 6.42 -26.17 5.84
C VAL A 375 5.58 -26.35 7.09
N ILE A 376 5.20 -25.26 7.77
CA ILE A 376 4.35 -25.32 8.98
C ILE A 376 2.94 -25.83 8.64
N SER A 377 2.39 -25.42 7.50
CA SER A 377 1.09 -25.89 7.00
C SER A 377 1.07 -27.39 6.75
N LEU A 378 2.20 -27.98 6.33
CA LEU A 378 2.37 -29.43 6.12
C LEU A 378 2.73 -30.18 7.41
N TYR A 379 3.58 -29.59 8.25
CA TYR A 379 4.13 -30.20 9.46
C TYR A 379 3.99 -29.26 10.66
N PRO A 380 2.87 -29.28 11.39
CA PRO A 380 2.64 -28.39 12.54
C PRO A 380 3.70 -28.50 13.65
N ILE A 381 4.36 -29.66 13.78
CA ILE A 381 5.44 -29.90 14.75
C ILE A 381 6.66 -29.01 14.45
N ALA A 382 6.86 -28.57 13.20
CA ALA A 382 7.98 -27.73 12.80
C ALA A 382 8.03 -26.39 13.55
N VAL A 383 6.90 -25.92 14.11
CA VAL A 383 6.84 -24.71 14.94
C VAL A 383 7.76 -24.79 16.16
N TRP A 384 7.85 -25.95 16.80
CA TRP A 384 8.70 -26.15 17.97
C TRP A 384 10.19 -26.18 17.62
N VAL A 385 10.52 -26.81 16.49
CA VAL A 385 11.89 -26.82 15.95
C VAL A 385 12.32 -25.38 15.61
N TRP A 386 11.41 -24.62 14.99
CA TRP A 386 11.67 -23.23 14.65
C TRP A 386 11.83 -22.35 15.90
N LEU A 387 11.00 -22.55 16.93
CA LEU A 387 11.18 -21.86 18.22
C LEU A 387 12.57 -22.12 18.81
N GLY A 388 13.02 -23.38 18.82
CA GLY A 388 14.38 -23.73 19.28
C GLY A 388 15.47 -23.01 18.50
N ALA A 389 15.36 -22.98 17.17
CA ALA A 389 16.30 -22.26 16.31
C ALA A 389 16.30 -20.73 16.58
N MET A 390 15.12 -20.13 16.78
CA MET A 390 15.00 -18.71 17.12
C MET A 390 15.67 -18.37 18.45
N ILE A 391 15.50 -19.21 19.48
CA ILE A 391 16.12 -19.00 20.79
C ILE A 391 17.65 -18.99 20.63
N VAL A 392 18.20 -19.95 19.89
CA VAL A 392 19.66 -19.99 19.62
C VAL A 392 20.13 -18.75 18.88
N GLU A 393 19.39 -18.29 17.86
CA GLU A 393 19.73 -17.08 17.10
C GLU A 393 19.75 -15.83 18.01
N VAL A 394 18.71 -15.62 18.80
CA VAL A 394 18.60 -14.48 19.72
C VAL A 394 19.68 -14.52 20.81
N SER A 395 19.92 -15.69 21.40
CA SER A 395 20.98 -15.89 22.39
C SER A 395 22.37 -15.64 21.81
N GLY A 396 22.63 -16.08 20.57
CA GLY A 396 23.88 -15.81 19.87
C GLY A 396 24.11 -14.32 19.64
N PHE A 397 23.07 -13.58 19.23
CA PHE A 397 23.15 -12.12 19.08
C PHE A 397 23.37 -11.40 20.42
N ALA A 398 22.73 -11.85 21.50
CA ALA A 398 22.93 -11.28 22.84
C ALA A 398 24.37 -11.50 23.34
N PHE A 399 24.93 -12.69 23.12
CA PHE A 399 26.31 -13.01 23.49
C PHE A 399 27.35 -12.18 22.71
N LEU A 400 27.15 -12.02 21.40
CA LEU A 400 28.00 -11.18 20.54
C LEU A 400 27.93 -9.69 20.91
N LYS A 401 26.78 -9.23 21.40
CA LYS A 401 26.62 -7.86 21.91
C LYS A 401 27.43 -7.66 23.19
N ASN A 402 27.32 -8.59 24.15
CA ASN A 402 27.96 -8.49 25.45
C ASN A 402 29.51 -8.52 25.34
N THR A 403 30.05 -9.39 24.51
CA THR A 403 31.51 -9.49 24.26
C THR A 403 32.11 -8.24 23.63
N ARG A 404 31.36 -7.51 22.79
CA ARG A 404 31.82 -6.24 22.20
C ARG A 404 31.71 -5.03 23.13
N GLU A 405 30.80 -5.04 24.10
CA GLU A 405 30.74 -4.01 25.13
C GLU A 405 31.91 -4.18 26.13
N ILE A 406 32.25 -5.42 26.49
CA ILE A 406 33.41 -5.73 27.37
C ILE A 406 34.75 -5.30 26.74
N ASN A 407 34.96 -5.55 25.44
CA ASN A 407 36.18 -5.12 24.73
C ASN A 407 36.28 -3.60 24.47
N LYS A 408 35.27 -2.81 24.85
CA LYS A 408 35.30 -1.34 24.78
C LYS A 408 35.59 -0.68 26.13
N GLU A 409 35.48 -1.44 27.23
CA GLU A 409 35.74 -0.96 28.59
C GLU A 409 37.14 -1.35 29.12
N MET A 410 37.84 -2.25 28.42
CA MET A 410 39.29 -2.46 28.49
C MET A 410 39.99 -1.63 27.41
#